data_AF-A0A5P1E663-F1
#
_entry.id   AF-A0A5P1E663-F1
#
_cell.length_a   1.000
_cell.length_b   1.000
_cell.length_c   1.000
_cell.angle_alpha   90.00
_cell.angle_beta   90.00
_cell.angle_gamma   90.00
#
_symmetry.space_group_name_H-M   'P 1'
#
loop_
_entity.id
_entity.type
_entity.pdbx_description
1 polymer ?
#
loop_
_entity_poly.entity_id
_entity_poly.type
_entity_poly.pdbx_seq_one_letter_code
_entity_poly.pdbx_strand_id
1 'polypeptide(L)'
;MRNIINPGMLMIEMCETLENMVRIIKENGLEASIAFPTGHIVDCAFTVAFNPIFNPLLEASREATNTRIKESGINVRLCDVGAAILEVMESYEVEINGKVFQVKSVRNLNGHSIAPYQVHAGKSVPIVKVCTQLSVYNKYLGKGYVREGLECSHYMKNFDAAPVPLRLPRAKQLLGMINKHFSTLAFCQCNLDSIGTKKLL
;
A
#
# COMPACT_ATOMS: atom_id res chain seq x y z
N MET A 1 -5.57 -10.22 13.94
CA MET A 1 -5.11 -10.50 12.56
C MET A 1 -4.24 -11.77 12.44
N ARG A 2 -3.13 -11.92 13.18
CA ARG A 2 -2.22 -13.08 13.04
C ARG A 2 -2.87 -14.45 13.27
N ASN A 3 -3.94 -14.53 14.07
CA ASN A 3 -4.67 -15.78 14.34
C ASN A 3 -5.85 -16.03 13.38
N ILE A 4 -6.11 -15.11 12.44
CA ILE A 4 -7.27 -15.18 11.53
C ILE A 4 -6.85 -15.72 10.17
N ILE A 5 -5.69 -15.28 9.67
CA ILE A 5 -5.19 -15.65 8.34
C ILE A 5 -4.50 -17.01 8.42
N ASN A 6 -4.94 -17.97 7.60
CA ASN A 6 -4.40 -19.33 7.55
C ASN A 6 -4.28 -19.82 6.10
N PRO A 7 -3.36 -20.76 5.79
CA PRO A 7 -3.28 -21.37 4.47
C PRO A 7 -4.61 -22.04 4.07
N GLY A 8 -5.00 -21.90 2.81
CA GLY A 8 -6.24 -22.47 2.26
C GLY A 8 -7.47 -21.55 2.32
N MET A 9 -7.40 -20.44 3.06
CA MET A 9 -8.44 -19.41 3.05
C MET A 9 -8.47 -18.69 1.68
N LEU A 10 -9.68 -18.40 1.17
CA LEU A 10 -9.80 -17.62 -0.06
C LEU A 10 -9.40 -16.16 0.20
N MET A 11 -8.75 -15.51 -0.77
CA MET A 11 -8.37 -14.10 -0.65
C MET A 11 -9.57 -13.19 -0.41
N ILE A 12 -10.72 -13.50 -1.00
CA ILE A 12 -11.96 -12.75 -0.78
C ILE A 12 -12.46 -12.86 0.66
N GLU A 13 -12.46 -14.07 1.23
CA GLU A 13 -12.87 -14.31 2.62
C GLU A 13 -11.94 -13.58 3.60
N MET A 14 -10.64 -13.62 3.33
CA MET A 14 -9.64 -12.90 4.12
C MET A 14 -9.90 -11.38 4.08
N CYS A 15 -10.08 -10.79 2.89
CA CYS A 15 -10.37 -9.37 2.74
C CYS A 15 -11.68 -8.97 3.41
N GLU A 16 -12.76 -9.73 3.20
CA GLU A 16 -14.07 -9.47 3.83
C GLU A 16 -14.00 -9.54 5.36
N THR A 17 -13.29 -10.53 5.90
CA THR A 17 -13.09 -10.66 7.35
C THR A 17 -12.34 -9.45 7.91
N LEU A 18 -11.27 -9.01 7.23
CA LEU A 18 -10.49 -7.84 7.62
C LEU A 18 -11.31 -6.55 7.54
N GLU A 19 -12.05 -6.34 6.45
CA GLU A 19 -12.91 -5.17 6.27
C GLU A 19 -14.02 -5.10 7.33
N ASN A 20 -14.66 -6.23 7.66
CA ASN A 20 -15.72 -6.28 8.66
C ASN A 20 -15.21 -5.93 10.06
N MET A 21 -14.00 -6.36 10.42
CA MET A 21 -13.36 -5.94 11.68
C MET A 21 -13.13 -4.43 11.75
N VAL A 22 -12.77 -3.79 10.63
CA VAL A 22 -12.61 -2.34 10.55
C VAL A 22 -13.95 -1.61 10.63
N ARG A 23 -15.02 -2.17 10.06
CA ARG A 23 -16.37 -1.58 10.11
C ARG A 23 -16.93 -1.51 11.53
N ILE A 24 -16.67 -2.51 12.38
CA ILE A 24 -17.13 -2.53 13.78
C ILE A 24 -16.57 -1.34 14.59
N ILE A 25 -15.38 -0.83 14.23
CA ILE A 25 -14.81 0.38 14.88
C ILE A 25 -15.71 1.60 14.65
N LYS A 26 -16.42 1.68 13.52
CA LYS A 26 -17.36 2.77 13.22
C LYS A 26 -18.66 2.69 14.04
N GLU A 27 -19.08 1.50 14.46
CA GLU A 27 -20.34 1.29 15.20
C GLU A 27 -20.21 1.63 16.69
N ASN A 28 -18.99 1.62 17.23
CA ASN A 28 -18.71 1.91 18.65
C ASN A 28 -18.54 3.41 18.98
N GLY A 29 -19.14 4.30 18.18
CA GLY A 29 -19.26 5.72 18.55
C GLY A 29 -17.99 6.56 18.41
N LEU A 30 -16.98 6.10 17.69
CA LEU A 30 -15.89 6.97 17.28
C LEU A 30 -16.34 7.80 16.07
N GLU A 31 -16.43 9.10 16.27
CA GLU A 31 -16.31 10.10 15.19
C GLU A 31 -15.02 9.90 14.36
N ALA A 32 -14.14 8.97 14.72
CA ALA A 32 -12.91 8.57 14.02
C ALA A 32 -13.04 7.20 13.33
N SER A 33 -13.26 7.23 12.02
CA SER A 33 -12.96 6.11 11.13
C SER A 33 -11.47 6.08 10.74
N ILE A 34 -10.99 4.96 10.20
CA ILE A 34 -9.63 4.82 9.61
C ILE A 34 -9.39 5.70 8.35
N ALA A 35 -10.40 6.40 7.83
CA ALA A 35 -10.26 7.43 6.80
C ALA A 35 -11.54 8.24 6.55
N PHE A 36 -12.73 7.62 6.54
CA PHE A 36 -14.02 8.30 6.27
C PHE A 36 -15.04 8.18 7.42
N PRO A 37 -15.54 9.30 8.01
CA PRO A 37 -15.73 10.61 7.36
C PRO A 37 -14.77 11.73 7.80
N THR A 38 -13.69 11.44 8.51
CA THR A 38 -12.80 12.51 9.03
C THR A 38 -11.68 12.91 8.08
N GLY A 39 -11.37 12.08 7.09
CA GLY A 39 -10.23 12.24 6.19
C GLY A 39 -8.89 11.83 6.78
N HIS A 40 -8.80 11.49 8.08
CA HIS A 40 -7.53 11.12 8.73
C HIS A 40 -7.20 9.66 8.42
N ILE A 41 -6.19 9.46 7.58
CA ILE A 41 -5.81 8.15 7.07
C ILE A 41 -4.66 7.58 7.92
N VAL A 42 -4.82 6.33 8.35
CA VAL A 42 -3.71 5.50 8.85
C VAL A 42 -3.38 4.47 7.78
N ASP A 43 -2.18 4.58 7.21
CA ASP A 43 -1.66 3.62 6.23
C ASP A 43 -0.58 2.76 6.90
N CYS A 44 -0.89 1.47 7.06
CA CYS A 44 0.03 0.52 7.67
C CYS A 44 -0.10 -0.86 7.00
N ALA A 45 1.02 -1.56 6.92
CA ALA A 45 1.09 -2.89 6.33
C ALA A 45 2.06 -3.77 7.12
N PHE A 46 1.86 -5.08 7.00
CA PHE A 46 2.77 -6.10 7.51
C PHE A 46 2.74 -7.31 6.59
N THR A 47 3.77 -8.15 6.67
CA THR A 47 3.88 -9.37 5.87
C THR A 47 3.56 -10.59 6.74
N VAL A 48 2.80 -11.53 6.19
CA VAL A 48 2.54 -12.85 6.79
C VAL A 48 3.25 -13.90 5.95
N ALA A 49 4.03 -14.76 6.60
CA ALA A 49 4.62 -15.95 5.99
C ALA A 49 4.44 -17.13 6.94
N PHE A 50 4.03 -18.28 6.42
CA PHE A 50 3.87 -19.51 7.21
C PHE A 50 5.10 -20.41 7.16
N ASN A 51 5.91 -20.29 6.10
CA ASN A 51 7.17 -21.01 5.99
C ASN A 51 8.30 -20.16 6.62
N PRO A 52 8.99 -20.66 7.66
CA PRO A 52 10.05 -19.91 8.34
C PRO A 52 11.26 -19.59 7.45
N ILE A 53 11.40 -20.24 6.29
CA ILE A 53 12.45 -19.91 5.31
C ILE A 53 12.42 -18.43 4.88
N PHE A 54 11.25 -17.79 4.97
CA PHE A 54 11.08 -16.37 4.63
C PHE A 54 11.30 -15.42 5.81
N ASN A 55 11.49 -15.92 7.04
CA ASN A 55 11.67 -15.07 8.22
C ASN A 55 12.81 -14.06 8.02
N PRO A 56 14.00 -14.43 7.51
CA PRO A 56 15.06 -13.46 7.24
C PRO A 56 14.65 -12.32 6.29
N LEU A 57 13.81 -12.61 5.30
CA LEU A 57 13.28 -11.59 4.38
C LEU A 57 12.28 -10.66 5.07
N LEU A 58 11.44 -11.20 5.97
CA LEU A 58 10.52 -10.41 6.79
C LEU A 58 11.28 -9.52 7.80
N GLU A 59 12.38 -10.02 8.36
CA GLU A 59 13.27 -9.23 9.23
C GLU A 59 13.92 -8.08 8.45
N ALA A 60 14.50 -8.36 7.28
CA ALA A 60 15.10 -7.33 6.42
C ALA A 60 14.11 -6.19 6.10
N SER A 61 12.89 -6.54 5.69
CA SER A 61 11.84 -5.56 5.40
C SER A 61 11.44 -4.74 6.65
N ARG A 62 11.35 -5.39 7.81
CA ARG A 62 10.99 -4.74 9.07
C ARG A 62 12.09 -3.79 9.55
N GLU A 63 13.35 -4.22 9.53
CA GLU A 63 14.48 -3.40 9.98
C GLU A 63 14.69 -2.20 9.05
N ALA A 64 14.57 -2.40 7.74
CA ALA A 64 14.61 -1.31 6.77
C ALA A 64 13.47 -0.30 7.00
N THR A 65 12.27 -0.77 7.34
CA THR A 65 11.12 0.09 7.69
C THR A 65 11.34 0.84 9.00
N ASN A 66 11.90 0.20 10.03
CA ASN A 66 12.22 0.85 11.29
C ASN A 66 13.35 1.88 11.13
N THR A 67 14.32 1.59 10.26
CA THR A 67 15.37 2.54 9.86
C THR A 67 14.75 3.76 9.20
N ARG A 68 13.79 3.59 8.27
CA ARG A 68 13.04 4.72 7.72
C ARG A 68 12.41 5.58 8.81
N ILE A 69 11.75 4.98 9.80
CA ILE A 69 11.08 5.71 10.88
C ILE A 69 12.11 6.49 11.70
N LYS A 70 13.23 5.85 12.06
CA LYS A 70 14.32 6.45 12.84
C LYS A 70 14.99 7.62 12.10
N GLU A 71 15.27 7.45 10.82
CA GLU A 71 15.96 8.45 10.00
C GLU A 71 15.02 9.57 9.52
N SER A 72 13.71 9.39 9.64
CA SER A 72 12.73 10.42 9.30
C SER A 72 12.72 11.53 10.36
N GLY A 73 12.69 12.78 9.91
CA GLY A 73 12.64 13.92 10.81
C GLY A 73 12.36 15.23 10.07
N ILE A 74 12.06 16.28 10.84
CA ILE A 74 11.92 17.63 10.31
C ILE A 74 13.27 18.04 9.70
N ASN A 75 13.24 18.64 8.51
CA ASN A 75 14.42 19.07 7.74
C ASN A 75 15.35 17.95 7.23
N VAL A 76 14.96 16.67 7.34
CA VAL A 76 15.73 15.57 6.74
C VAL A 76 15.49 15.52 5.23
N ARG A 77 16.56 15.27 4.46
CA ARG A 77 16.46 15.04 3.02
C ARG A 77 15.92 13.64 2.76
N LEU A 78 14.86 13.53 1.97
CA LEU A 78 14.23 12.23 1.64
C LEU A 78 15.19 11.26 0.95
N CYS A 79 16.20 11.75 0.22
CA CYS A 79 17.23 10.90 -0.38
C CYS A 79 18.15 10.22 0.64
N ASP A 80 18.38 10.85 1.80
CA ASP A 80 19.23 10.28 2.86
C ASP A 80 18.49 9.15 3.56
N VAL A 81 17.19 9.34 3.81
CA VAL A 81 16.30 8.28 4.28
C VAL A 81 16.32 7.09 3.32
N GLY A 82 16.18 7.33 2.02
CA GLY A 82 16.25 6.27 1.01
C GLY A 82 17.60 5.56 0.93
N ALA A 83 18.70 6.26 1.18
CA ALA A 83 20.04 5.66 1.25
C ALA A 83 20.19 4.75 2.48
N ALA A 84 19.74 5.20 3.66
CA ALA A 84 19.79 4.41 4.89
C ALA A 84 18.90 3.16 4.82
N ILE A 85 17.71 3.27 4.21
CA ILE A 85 16.85 2.12 3.94
C ILE A 85 17.56 1.10 3.05
N LEU A 86 18.21 1.56 1.99
CA LEU A 86 18.89 0.69 1.03
C LEU A 86 20.06 -0.04 1.68
N GLU A 87 20.86 0.66 2.48
CA GLU A 87 21.98 0.09 3.21
C GLU A 87 21.54 -1.08 4.09
N VAL A 88 20.47 -0.89 4.86
CA VAL A 88 19.91 -1.94 5.70
C VAL A 88 19.27 -3.04 4.86
N MET A 89 18.54 -2.72 3.79
CA MET A 89 17.89 -3.75 2.98
C MET A 89 18.92 -4.67 2.29
N GLU A 90 19.98 -4.09 1.70
CA GLU A 90 20.99 -4.84 0.95
C GLU A 90 22.08 -5.46 1.84
N SER A 91 22.06 -5.23 3.16
CA SER A 91 22.92 -5.95 4.11
C SER A 91 22.43 -7.37 4.43
N TYR A 92 21.21 -7.74 4.02
CA TYR A 92 20.66 -9.07 4.24
C TYR A 92 20.86 -9.98 3.03
N GLU A 93 21.14 -11.24 3.35
CA GLU A 93 21.05 -12.37 2.44
C GLU A 93 20.04 -13.37 2.96
N VAL A 94 19.35 -14.05 2.05
CA VAL A 94 18.37 -15.08 2.38
C VAL A 94 18.63 -16.33 1.55
N GLU A 95 18.53 -17.50 2.18
CA GLU A 95 18.60 -18.77 1.49
C GLU A 95 17.20 -19.30 1.22
N ILE A 96 16.83 -19.45 -0.05
CA ILE A 96 15.53 -19.99 -0.46
C ILE A 96 15.79 -21.14 -1.42
N ASN A 97 15.34 -22.35 -1.04
CA ASN A 97 15.50 -23.57 -1.83
C ASN A 97 16.96 -23.87 -2.21
N GLY A 98 17.89 -23.75 -1.26
CA GLY A 98 19.32 -24.02 -1.47
C GLY A 98 20.06 -22.97 -2.29
N LYS A 99 19.45 -21.81 -2.54
CA LYS A 99 20.09 -20.69 -3.25
C LYS A 99 20.08 -19.45 -2.36
N VAL A 100 21.26 -18.83 -2.23
CA VAL A 100 21.43 -17.57 -1.53
C VAL A 100 21.11 -16.40 -2.46
N PHE A 101 20.34 -15.44 -1.94
CA PHE A 101 19.97 -14.21 -2.62
C PHE A 101 20.24 -13.02 -1.71
N GLN A 102 20.89 -11.99 -2.24
CA GLN A 102 20.89 -10.68 -1.59
C GLN A 102 19.49 -10.06 -1.71
N VAL A 103 18.99 -9.51 -0.60
CA VAL A 103 17.69 -8.83 -0.56
C VAL A 103 17.78 -7.51 -1.33
N LYS A 104 16.70 -7.13 -2.01
CA LYS A 104 16.64 -5.91 -2.82
C LYS A 104 15.42 -5.05 -2.52
N SER A 105 15.66 -3.75 -2.39
CA SER A 105 14.61 -2.75 -2.45
C SER A 105 13.94 -2.72 -3.83
N VAL A 106 12.62 -2.54 -3.84
CA VAL A 106 11.86 -2.35 -5.09
C VAL A 106 11.94 -0.88 -5.50
N ARG A 107 12.90 -0.55 -6.36
CA ARG A 107 13.35 0.83 -6.60
C ARG A 107 12.31 1.81 -7.16
N ASN A 108 11.22 1.31 -7.73
CA ASN A 108 10.11 2.12 -8.23
C ASN A 108 8.87 2.11 -7.32
N LEU A 109 9.03 1.67 -6.07
CA LEU A 109 8.06 1.86 -4.99
C LEU A 109 8.64 2.80 -3.93
N ASN A 110 7.76 3.51 -3.25
CA ASN A 110 8.13 4.59 -2.35
C ASN A 110 7.14 4.64 -1.17
N GLY A 111 7.59 5.19 -0.06
CA GLY A 111 6.66 5.78 0.90
C GLY A 111 6.09 7.09 0.35
N HIS A 112 5.08 7.63 1.02
CA HIS A 112 4.43 8.88 0.60
C HIS A 112 4.00 9.72 1.81
N SER A 113 3.84 11.01 1.59
CA SER A 113 3.10 11.88 2.50
C SER A 113 1.60 11.62 2.38
N ILE A 114 0.89 11.79 3.49
CA ILE A 114 -0.57 11.63 3.60
C ILE A 114 -1.15 12.98 4.03
N ALA A 115 -2.30 13.35 3.47
CA ALA A 115 -3.10 14.51 3.87
C ALA A 115 -4.57 14.10 4.00
N PRO A 116 -5.43 14.95 4.61
CA PRO A 116 -6.84 14.64 4.73
C PRO A 116 -7.47 14.27 3.38
N TYR A 117 -8.06 13.08 3.29
CA TYR A 117 -8.66 12.55 2.04
C TYR A 117 -7.70 12.36 0.86
N GLN A 118 -6.39 12.35 1.11
CA GLN A 118 -5.38 12.24 0.08
C GLN A 118 -4.27 11.30 0.54
N VAL A 119 -4.37 10.02 0.14
CA VAL A 119 -3.38 9.00 0.49
C VAL A 119 -1.98 9.36 -0.05
N HIS A 120 -1.91 9.95 -1.25
CA HIS A 120 -0.66 10.42 -1.85
C HIS A 120 -0.64 11.95 -1.96
N ALA A 121 -0.14 12.63 -0.91
CA ALA A 121 -0.14 14.10 -0.80
C ALA A 121 1.06 14.80 -1.47
N GLY A 122 1.60 14.20 -2.53
CA GLY A 122 2.58 14.84 -3.41
C GLY A 122 4.06 14.64 -3.08
N LYS A 123 4.46 14.28 -1.85
CA LYS A 123 5.86 13.91 -1.54
C LYS A 123 6.06 12.40 -1.54
N SER A 124 7.08 11.93 -2.25
CA SER A 124 7.51 10.53 -2.27
C SER A 124 8.78 10.33 -1.45
N VAL A 125 8.78 9.35 -0.55
CA VAL A 125 9.93 8.95 0.26
C VAL A 125 10.60 7.74 -0.41
N PRO A 126 11.78 7.89 -1.01
CA PRO A 126 12.46 6.79 -1.69
C PRO A 126 12.94 5.72 -0.70
N ILE A 127 13.07 4.50 -1.20
CA ILE A 127 13.66 3.35 -0.47
C ILE A 127 15.00 2.90 -1.06
N VAL A 128 15.53 3.72 -1.97
CA VAL A 128 16.82 3.58 -2.63
C VAL A 128 17.53 4.93 -2.64
N LYS A 129 18.86 4.92 -2.74
CA LYS A 129 19.63 6.14 -2.99
C LYS A 129 19.27 6.73 -4.36
N VAL A 130 18.78 7.97 -4.39
CA VAL A 130 18.34 8.65 -5.64
C VAL A 130 19.49 9.43 -6.31
N CYS A 131 20.73 9.22 -5.88
CA CYS A 131 21.92 9.85 -6.43
C CYS A 131 22.89 8.74 -6.88
N THR A 132 23.17 8.69 -8.19
CA THR A 132 24.07 7.77 -8.93
C THR A 132 23.57 6.33 -9.20
N GLN A 133 23.74 5.94 -10.48
CA GLN A 133 23.56 4.59 -11.01
C GLN A 133 24.49 3.61 -10.28
N LEU A 134 23.95 2.69 -9.49
CA LEU A 134 24.64 1.44 -9.18
C LEU A 134 23.96 0.30 -9.94
N SER A 135 24.59 -0.05 -11.06
CA SER A 135 24.41 -1.33 -11.73
C SER A 135 25.38 -2.33 -11.10
N VAL A 136 24.92 -3.10 -10.13
CA VAL A 136 25.57 -4.37 -9.79
C VAL A 136 24.61 -5.49 -10.17
N TYR A 137 25.07 -6.32 -11.09
CA TYR A 137 24.42 -7.52 -11.59
C TYR A 137 24.98 -8.69 -10.78
N ASN A 138 24.17 -9.29 -9.92
CA ASN A 138 24.42 -10.57 -9.27
C ASN A 138 23.08 -11.29 -9.03
N LYS A 139 23.08 -12.53 -8.52
CA LYS A 139 21.87 -13.35 -8.40
C LYS A 139 20.96 -12.80 -7.29
N TYR A 140 19.87 -12.15 -7.68
CA TYR A 140 18.93 -11.50 -6.77
C TYR A 140 17.57 -12.19 -6.74
N LEU A 141 16.87 -12.09 -5.61
CA LEU A 141 15.48 -12.49 -5.50
C LEU A 141 14.61 -11.45 -6.25
N GLY A 142 14.34 -11.71 -7.53
CA GLY A 142 13.60 -10.81 -8.40
C GLY A 142 14.43 -9.63 -8.94
N LYS A 143 13.77 -8.74 -9.69
CA LYS A 143 14.42 -7.61 -10.39
C LYS A 143 14.50 -6.32 -9.57
N GLY A 144 13.94 -6.31 -8.36
CA GLY A 144 13.81 -5.09 -7.55
C GLY A 144 13.01 -3.99 -8.28
N TYR A 145 12.03 -4.39 -9.10
CA TYR A 145 11.22 -3.48 -9.91
C TYR A 145 9.84 -4.09 -10.18
N VAL A 146 8.78 -3.31 -9.98
CA VAL A 146 7.40 -3.71 -10.24
C VAL A 146 6.92 -3.15 -11.58
N ARG A 147 6.18 -3.95 -12.33
CA ARG A 147 5.44 -3.53 -13.52
C ARG A 147 3.97 -3.83 -13.28
N GLU A 148 3.10 -3.05 -13.91
CA GLU A 148 1.67 -3.39 -13.95
C GLU A 148 1.49 -4.82 -14.48
N GLY A 149 0.51 -5.52 -13.91
CA GLY A 149 0.18 -6.90 -14.25
C GLY A 149 -1.21 -7.25 -13.71
N LEU A 150 -1.74 -8.41 -14.10
CA LEU A 150 -3.09 -8.88 -13.76
C LEU A 150 -4.20 -7.82 -13.93
N GLU A 151 -5.39 -8.09 -13.38
CA GLU A 151 -6.55 -7.20 -13.49
C GLU A 151 -6.54 -6.10 -12.42
N CYS A 152 -7.02 -4.91 -12.79
CA CYS A 152 -7.10 -3.77 -11.87
C CYS A 152 -8.32 -3.88 -10.95
N SER A 153 -8.08 -3.87 -9.64
CA SER A 153 -9.13 -3.85 -8.62
C SER A 153 -9.23 -2.54 -7.85
N HIS A 154 -8.18 -1.71 -7.85
CA HIS A 154 -8.09 -0.51 -7.03
C HIS A 154 -8.27 0.74 -7.89
N TYR A 155 -9.18 1.59 -7.48
CA TYR A 155 -9.53 2.83 -8.15
C TYR A 155 -9.49 3.98 -7.15
N MET A 156 -9.17 5.18 -7.63
CA MET A 156 -9.24 6.38 -6.81
C MET A 156 -9.57 7.57 -7.71
N LYS A 157 -10.42 8.46 -7.22
CA LYS A 157 -10.68 9.72 -7.93
C LYS A 157 -9.43 10.58 -7.88
N ASN A 158 -9.01 11.14 -9.01
CA ASN A 158 -7.94 12.14 -9.01
C ASN A 158 -8.36 13.33 -8.13
N PHE A 159 -7.53 13.63 -7.13
CA PHE A 159 -7.80 14.62 -6.09
C PHE A 159 -8.00 16.02 -6.68
N ASP A 160 -7.19 16.40 -7.68
CA ASP A 160 -7.20 17.73 -8.30
C ASP A 160 -8.14 17.83 -9.52
N ALA A 161 -8.94 16.80 -9.77
CA ALA A 161 -9.82 16.79 -10.93
C ALA A 161 -10.95 17.82 -10.80
N ALA A 162 -11.00 18.74 -11.77
CA ALA A 162 -12.11 19.68 -11.90
C ALA A 162 -13.44 18.95 -12.14
N PRO A 163 -14.59 19.54 -11.73
CA PRO A 163 -15.90 18.97 -12.04
C PRO A 163 -16.10 18.79 -13.55
N VAL A 164 -16.43 17.57 -13.96
CA VAL A 164 -16.67 17.24 -15.38
C VAL A 164 -18.18 17.07 -15.63
N PRO A 165 -18.79 17.79 -16.59
CA PRO A 165 -20.18 17.58 -16.95
C PRO A 165 -20.34 16.24 -17.69
N LEU A 166 -20.87 15.24 -16.99
CA LEU A 166 -21.16 13.93 -17.56
C LEU A 166 -22.54 13.91 -18.22
N ARG A 167 -22.58 13.53 -19.51
CA ARG A 167 -23.83 13.40 -20.28
C ARG A 167 -24.52 12.05 -20.08
N LEU A 168 -23.74 10.98 -19.87
CA LEU A 168 -24.27 9.63 -19.70
C LEU A 168 -24.89 9.45 -18.30
N PRO A 169 -26.19 9.11 -18.18
CA PRO A 169 -26.86 9.01 -16.87
C PRO A 169 -26.20 8.02 -15.92
N ARG A 170 -25.78 6.84 -16.40
CA ARG A 170 -25.10 5.82 -15.58
C ARG A 170 -23.76 6.31 -15.04
N ALA A 171 -22.95 6.97 -15.86
CA ALA A 171 -21.67 7.54 -15.43
C ALA A 171 -21.86 8.65 -14.40
N LYS A 172 -22.87 9.50 -14.58
CA LYS A 172 -23.23 10.55 -13.60
C LYS A 172 -23.68 9.94 -12.27
N GLN A 173 -24.48 8.88 -12.32
CA GLN A 173 -24.92 8.15 -11.13
C GLN A 173 -23.75 7.50 -10.39
N LEU A 174 -22.87 6.79 -11.12
CA LEU A 174 -21.68 6.16 -10.55
C LEU A 174 -20.75 7.18 -9.90
N LEU A 175 -20.44 8.29 -10.58
CA LEU A 175 -19.62 9.36 -10.00
C LEU A 175 -20.29 9.98 -8.76
N GLY A 176 -21.61 10.13 -8.76
CA GLY A 176 -22.37 10.57 -7.60
C GLY A 176 -22.21 9.63 -6.40
N MET A 177 -22.25 8.32 -6.63
CA MET A 177 -22.03 7.31 -5.60
C MET A 177 -20.58 7.31 -5.11
N ILE A 178 -19.60 7.43 -6.00
CA ILE A 178 -18.19 7.56 -5.63
C ILE A 178 -17.96 8.77 -4.75
N ASN A 179 -18.47 9.95 -5.14
CA ASN A 179 -18.34 11.18 -4.36
C ASN A 179 -18.99 11.06 -2.98
N LYS A 180 -20.16 10.41 -2.89
CA LYS A 180 -20.90 10.24 -1.64
C LYS A 180 -20.20 9.29 -0.66
N HIS A 181 -19.65 8.19 -1.15
CA HIS A 181 -19.17 7.10 -0.29
C HIS A 181 -17.65 7.09 -0.08
N PHE A 182 -16.88 7.62 -1.03
CA PHE A 182 -15.41 7.56 -1.01
C PHE A 182 -14.77 8.94 -1.14
N SER A 183 -15.45 9.92 -1.75
CA SER A 183 -14.88 11.22 -2.09
C SER A 183 -13.61 11.04 -2.96
N THR A 184 -12.43 11.31 -2.41
CA THR A 184 -11.12 11.08 -3.06
C THR A 184 -10.33 9.93 -2.46
N LEU A 185 -10.91 9.16 -1.53
CA LEU A 185 -10.29 7.93 -1.02
C LEU A 185 -10.34 6.83 -2.09
N ALA A 186 -9.37 5.92 -2.02
CA ALA A 186 -9.35 4.74 -2.86
C ALA A 186 -10.50 3.78 -2.51
N PHE A 187 -10.97 3.04 -3.51
CA PHE A 187 -12.01 2.03 -3.39
C PHE A 187 -11.74 0.89 -4.38
N CYS A 188 -12.41 -0.24 -4.18
CA CYS A 188 -12.35 -1.38 -5.09
C CYS A 188 -13.72 -1.77 -5.65
N GLN A 189 -13.72 -2.67 -6.63
CA GLN A 189 -14.94 -3.22 -7.22
C GLN A 189 -15.88 -3.84 -6.17
N CYS A 190 -15.36 -4.55 -5.17
CA CYS A 190 -16.17 -5.15 -4.10
C CYS A 190 -16.85 -4.07 -3.23
N ASN A 191 -16.18 -2.92 -2.99
CA ASN A 191 -16.78 -1.81 -2.27
C ASN A 191 -17.95 -1.21 -3.06
N LEU A 192 -17.78 -1.03 -4.37
CA LEU A 192 -18.83 -0.59 -5.29
C LEU A 192 -20.04 -1.57 -5.28
N ASP A 193 -19.77 -2.86 -5.39
CA ASP A 193 -20.79 -3.90 -5.32
C ASP A 193 -21.59 -3.84 -4.02
N SER A 194 -20.92 -3.62 -2.88
CA SER A 194 -21.55 -3.55 -1.56
C SER A 194 -22.50 -2.35 -1.38
N ILE A 195 -22.32 -1.28 -2.16
CA ILE A 195 -23.21 -0.11 -2.16
C ILE A 195 -24.26 -0.16 -3.29
N GLY A 196 -24.37 -1.30 -3.99
CA GLY A 196 -25.43 -1.54 -4.97
C GLY A 196 -25.17 -1.02 -6.39
N THR A 197 -23.91 -0.73 -6.76
CA THR A 197 -23.58 -0.19 -8.10
C THR A 197 -23.47 -1.24 -9.21
N LYS A 198 -23.68 -2.54 -8.94
CA LYS A 198 -23.50 -3.62 -9.94
C LYS A 198 -24.21 -3.38 -11.28
N LYS A 199 -25.33 -2.64 -11.28
CA LYS A 199 -26.11 -2.31 -12.48
C LYS A 199 -25.59 -1.09 -13.27
N LEU A 200 -24.58 -0.40 -12.76
CA LEU A 200 -24.04 0.86 -13.29
C LEU A 200 -22.69 0.70 -14.00
N LEU A 201 -22.05 -0.46 -13.82
CA LEU A 201 -20.78 -0.84 -14.42
C LEU A 201 -20.99 -1.68 -15.68
#